data_AF-A0A847R3V0-F1
#
_entry.id   AF-A0A847R3V0-F1
#
_cell.length_a   1.000
_cell.length_b   1.000
_cell.length_c   1.000
_cell.angle_alpha   90.00
_cell.angle_beta   90.00
_cell.angle_gamma   90.00
#
_symmetry.space_group_name_H-M   'P 1'
#
loop_
_entity.id
_entity.type
_entity.pdbx_description
1 polymer ?
#
loop_
_entity_poly.entity_id
_entity_poly.type
_entity_poly.pdbx_seq_one_letter_code
_entity_poly.pdbx_strand_id
1 'polypeptide(L)'
;LGNFNVIRYYFPTYTVVSLIHLGEFLDRIEIIVSAIFVFSSIIKTSLCLFATSIGTAKLFHLDNYKPLASPLCLLILNVSFILYQNAMEMFNWLEIYSYYALLFQLVLPIFIWIVAEIKTRYSAKI
;
A
#
# COMPACT_ATOMS: atom_id res chain seq x y z
N LEU A 1 8.98 -35.61 5.95
CA LEU A 1 9.84 -34.42 5.72
C LEU A 1 9.03 -33.20 5.27
N GLY A 2 7.86 -32.97 5.87
CA GLY A 2 6.98 -31.84 5.57
C GLY A 2 7.10 -30.79 6.66
N ASN A 3 8.21 -30.04 6.67
CA ASN A 3 8.38 -28.92 7.59
C ASN A 3 8.03 -27.62 6.87
N PHE A 4 7.09 -26.91 7.48
CA PHE A 4 6.39 -25.71 7.04
C PHE A 4 7.33 -24.57 6.60
N ASN A 5 7.74 -24.56 5.32
CA ASN A 5 8.47 -23.44 4.70
C ASN A 5 7.57 -22.59 3.77
N VAL A 6 6.25 -22.60 3.99
CA VAL A 6 5.32 -21.69 3.29
C VAL A 6 5.56 -20.21 3.65
N ILE A 7 6.32 -19.94 4.72
CA ILE A 7 6.60 -18.58 5.24
C ILE A 7 7.71 -17.87 4.44
N ARG A 8 8.44 -18.57 3.56
CA ARG A 8 9.60 -18.01 2.83
C ARG A 8 9.32 -17.62 1.38
N TYR A 9 8.07 -17.74 0.93
CA TYR A 9 7.68 -17.33 -0.41
C TYR A 9 7.19 -15.89 -0.42
N TYR A 10 7.70 -15.11 -1.37
CA TYR A 10 7.37 -13.71 -1.57
C TYR A 10 5.87 -13.46 -1.82
N PHE A 11 5.16 -14.42 -2.42
CA PHE A 11 3.72 -14.36 -2.65
C PHE A 11 3.06 -15.67 -2.21
N PRO A 12 2.84 -15.89 -0.91
CA PRO A 12 2.40 -17.17 -0.38
C PRO A 12 1.04 -17.59 -0.94
N THR A 13 0.14 -16.63 -1.21
CA THR A 13 -1.17 -16.91 -1.85
C THR A 13 -1.02 -17.49 -3.25
N TYR A 14 -0.12 -16.94 -4.06
CA TYR A 14 0.16 -17.46 -5.40
C TYR A 14 0.89 -18.80 -5.32
N THR A 15 1.91 -18.91 -4.47
CA THR A 15 2.68 -20.15 -4.32
C THR A 15 1.84 -21.30 -3.82
N VAL A 16 0.94 -21.09 -2.86
CA VAL A 16 0.04 -22.14 -2.37
C VAL A 16 -0.90 -22.60 -3.48
N VAL A 17 -1.42 -21.70 -4.31
CA VAL A 17 -2.31 -22.08 -5.42
C VAL A 17 -1.55 -22.83 -6.51
N SER A 18 -0.32 -22.41 -6.83
CA SER A 18 0.52 -23.04 -7.84
C SER A 18 1.06 -24.41 -7.41
N LEU A 19 1.28 -24.64 -6.11
CA LEU A 19 1.76 -25.94 -5.58
C LEU A 19 0.71 -27.07 -5.63
N ILE A 20 -0.57 -26.75 -5.82
CA ILE A 20 -1.66 -27.74 -5.79
C ILE A 20 -1.88 -28.28 -7.22
N HIS A 21 -1.04 -29.24 -7.64
CA HIS A 21 -1.19 -29.96 -8.90
C HIS A 21 -2.08 -31.21 -8.75
N LEU A 22 -3.35 -31.03 -8.37
CA LEU A 22 -4.33 -32.13 -8.23
C LEU A 22 -5.16 -32.39 -9.52
N GLY A 23 -4.96 -31.61 -10.59
CA GLY A 23 -5.57 -31.77 -11.92
C GLY A 23 -5.69 -30.45 -12.71
N GLU A 24 -5.99 -30.50 -14.01
CA GLU A 24 -6.07 -29.32 -14.93
C GLU A 24 -6.96 -28.16 -14.42
N PHE A 25 -7.90 -28.46 -13.52
CA PHE A 25 -8.80 -27.47 -12.92
C PHE A 25 -8.09 -26.43 -12.03
N LEU A 26 -7.02 -26.81 -11.34
CA LEU A 26 -6.34 -25.92 -10.39
C LEU A 26 -5.33 -24.99 -11.08
N ASP A 27 -4.73 -25.44 -12.18
CA ASP A 27 -3.88 -24.58 -13.04
C ASP A 27 -4.66 -23.38 -13.59
N ARG A 28 -5.97 -23.55 -13.85
CA ARG A 28 -6.87 -22.45 -14.25
C ARG A 28 -7.08 -21.42 -13.13
N ILE A 29 -7.06 -21.85 -11.86
CA ILE A 29 -7.24 -20.97 -10.69
C ILE A 29 -5.98 -20.12 -10.46
N GLU A 30 -4.79 -20.65 -10.73
CA GLU A 30 -3.53 -19.90 -10.65
C GLU A 30 -3.58 -18.61 -11.51
N ILE A 31 -4.06 -18.74 -12.75
CA ILE A 31 -4.20 -17.60 -13.68
C ILE A 31 -5.21 -16.58 -13.16
N ILE A 32 -6.32 -17.03 -12.57
CA ILE A 32 -7.34 -16.12 -12.02
C ILE A 32 -6.78 -15.33 -10.83
N VAL A 33 -6.03 -15.99 -9.93
CA VAL A 33 -5.45 -15.33 -8.75
C VAL A 33 -4.42 -14.29 -9.15
N SER A 34 -3.54 -14.59 -10.12
CA SER A 34 -2.57 -13.61 -10.64
C SER A 34 -3.25 -12.41 -11.29
N ALA A 35 -4.32 -12.62 -12.06
CA ALA A 35 -5.11 -11.54 -12.63
C ALA A 35 -5.71 -10.63 -11.55
N ILE A 36 -6.34 -11.20 -10.52
CA ILE A 36 -6.90 -10.44 -9.39
C ILE A 36 -5.81 -9.63 -8.68
N PHE A 37 -4.61 -10.19 -8.51
CA PHE A 37 -3.49 -9.49 -7.90
C PHE A 37 -3.07 -8.24 -8.70
N VAL A 38 -2.98 -8.36 -10.03
CA VAL A 38 -2.66 -7.25 -10.92
C VAL A 38 -3.76 -6.19 -10.91
N PHE A 39 -5.04 -6.59 -10.98
CA PHE A 39 -6.13 -5.62 -10.89
C PHE A 39 -6.17 -4.91 -9.54
N SER A 40 -5.98 -5.65 -8.45
CA SER A 40 -5.94 -5.09 -7.10
C SER A 40 -4.80 -4.07 -6.93
N SER A 41 -3.61 -4.36 -7.46
CA SER A 41 -2.47 -3.44 -7.37
C SER A 41 -2.70 -2.15 -8.17
N ILE A 42 -3.33 -2.23 -9.35
CA ILE A 42 -3.68 -1.06 -10.16
C ILE A 42 -4.73 -0.19 -9.45
N ILE A 43 -5.78 -0.81 -8.90
CA ILE A 43 -6.85 -0.09 -8.18
C ILE A 43 -6.25 0.60 -6.94
N LYS A 44 -5.45 -0.13 -6.16
CA LYS A 44 -4.79 0.39 -4.96
C LYS A 44 -3.88 1.59 -5.31
N THR A 45 -3.05 1.46 -6.33
CA THR A 45 -2.13 2.52 -6.74
C THR A 45 -2.89 3.77 -7.21
N SER A 46 -3.96 3.58 -7.98
CA SER A 46 -4.81 4.68 -8.44
C SER A 46 -5.49 5.41 -7.28
N LEU A 47 -6.02 4.65 -6.31
CA LEU A 47 -6.66 5.22 -5.12
C LEU A 47 -5.65 5.97 -4.25
N CYS A 48 -4.45 5.43 -4.04
CA CYS A 48 -3.37 6.10 -3.32
C CYS A 48 -2.94 7.40 -4.00
N LEU A 49 -2.78 7.40 -5.33
CA LEU A 49 -2.43 8.61 -6.08
C LEU A 49 -3.52 9.67 -5.95
N PHE A 50 -4.79 9.27 -6.04
CA PHE A 50 -5.92 10.18 -5.88
C PHE A 50 -5.99 10.78 -4.46
N ALA A 51 -5.87 9.94 -3.43
CA ALA A 51 -5.84 10.38 -2.04
C ALA A 51 -4.66 11.33 -1.77
N THR A 52 -3.48 11.02 -2.32
CA THR A 52 -2.28 11.88 -2.22
C THR A 52 -2.51 13.21 -2.92
N SER A 53 -3.14 13.21 -4.10
CA SER A 53 -3.43 14.45 -4.85
C SER A 53 -4.36 15.38 -4.06
N ILE A 54 -5.40 14.84 -3.43
CA ILE A 54 -6.30 15.61 -2.57
C ILE A 54 -5.58 16.07 -1.30
N GLY A 55 -4.81 15.19 -0.66
CA GLY A 55 -4.07 15.50 0.56
C GLY A 55 -3.08 16.64 0.35
N THR A 56 -2.29 16.57 -0.72
CA THR A 56 -1.33 17.61 -1.11
C THR A 56 -2.05 18.89 -1.50
N ALA A 57 -3.16 18.84 -2.26
CA ALA A 57 -3.95 20.03 -2.57
C ALA A 57 -4.46 20.74 -1.31
N LYS A 58 -4.94 19.99 -0.30
CA LYS A 58 -5.35 20.56 1.00
C LYS A 58 -4.17 21.14 1.79
N LEU A 59 -3.01 20.49 1.75
CA LEU A 59 -1.81 20.95 2.48
C LEU A 59 -1.29 22.29 1.93
N PHE A 60 -1.35 22.47 0.61
CA PHE A 60 -0.92 23.70 -0.08
C PHE A 60 -2.07 24.69 -0.31
N HIS A 61 -3.26 24.46 0.24
CA HIS A 61 -4.46 25.30 0.07
C HIS A 61 -4.80 25.59 -1.40
N LEU A 62 -4.72 24.57 -2.26
CA LEU A 62 -5.03 24.65 -3.68
C LEU A 62 -6.48 24.21 -3.94
N ASP A 63 -7.24 25.04 -4.66
CA ASP A 63 -8.64 24.74 -5.01
C ASP A 63 -8.79 23.59 -6.01
N ASN A 64 -7.75 23.33 -6.83
CA ASN A 64 -7.79 22.36 -7.92
C ASN A 64 -6.72 21.28 -7.76
N TYR A 65 -7.14 20.02 -7.57
CA TYR A 65 -6.25 18.85 -7.47
C TYR A 65 -5.81 18.27 -8.83
N LYS A 66 -6.56 18.56 -9.91
CA LYS A 66 -6.32 18.04 -11.26
C LYS A 66 -4.89 18.29 -11.81
N PRO A 67 -4.33 19.51 -11.75
CA PRO A 67 -2.98 19.76 -12.26
C PRO A 67 -1.90 19.08 -11.41
N LEU A 68 -2.22 18.71 -10.18
CA LEU A 68 -1.29 18.11 -9.22
C LEU A 68 -1.09 16.60 -9.44
N ALA A 69 -2.05 15.93 -10.07
CA ALA A 69 -1.98 14.49 -10.32
C ALA A 69 -0.80 14.10 -11.23
N SER A 70 -0.49 14.91 -12.25
CA SER A 70 0.62 14.68 -13.18
C SER A 70 2.00 14.73 -12.49
N PRO A 71 2.38 15.80 -11.78
CA PRO A 71 3.67 15.85 -11.08
C PRO A 71 3.76 14.79 -9.96
N LEU A 72 2.66 14.49 -9.27
CA LEU A 72 2.66 13.44 -8.25
C LEU A 72 2.88 12.04 -8.84
N CYS A 73 2.29 11.75 -10.00
CA CYS A 73 2.52 10.50 -10.71
C CYS A 73 3.99 10.36 -11.11
N LEU A 74 4.60 11.41 -11.67
CA LEU A 74 6.02 11.43 -12.01
C LEU A 74 6.92 11.25 -10.79
N LEU A 75 6.59 11.90 -9.67
CA LEU A 75 7.32 11.74 -8.41
C LEU A 75 7.26 10.29 -7.91
N ILE A 76 6.07 9.68 -7.90
CA ILE A 76 5.89 8.29 -7.46
C ILE A 76 6.70 7.33 -8.34
N LEU A 77 6.71 7.52 -9.66
CA LEU A 77 7.52 6.72 -10.57
C LEU A 77 9.01 6.85 -10.28
N ASN A 78 9.52 8.08 -10.11
CA ASN A 78 10.93 8.32 -9.80
C ASN A 78 11.33 7.70 -8.45
N VAL A 79 10.49 7.88 -7.41
CA VAL A 79 10.73 7.31 -6.09
C VAL A 79 10.72 5.78 -6.15
N SER A 80 9.84 5.18 -6.96
CA SER A 80 9.84 3.72 -7.15
C SER A 80 11.17 3.19 -7.69
N PHE A 81 11.77 3.86 -8.66
CA PHE A 81 13.08 3.46 -9.21
C PHE A 81 14.24 3.65 -8.23
N ILE A 82 14.14 4.64 -7.34
CA ILE A 82 15.16 4.90 -6.31
C ILE A 82 15.07 3.89 -5.17
N LEU A 83 13.85 3.51 -4.77
CA LEU A 83 13.64 2.64 -3.61
C LEU A 83 13.96 1.18 -3.88
N TYR A 84 13.51 0.65 -5.02
CA TYR A 84 13.63 -0.78 -5.31
C TYR A 84 14.00 -0.99 -6.77
N GLN A 85 15.15 -1.61 -7.04
CA GLN A 85 15.51 -1.99 -8.41
C GLN A 85 14.87 -3.30 -8.83
N ASN A 86 14.56 -4.17 -7.87
CA ASN A 86 14.00 -5.49 -8.10
C ASN A 86 12.99 -5.89 -7.03
N ALA A 87 12.05 -6.77 -7.37
CA ALA A 87 11.05 -7.28 -6.44
C ALA A 87 11.68 -7.92 -5.19
N MET A 88 12.81 -8.62 -5.37
CA MET A 88 13.60 -9.23 -4.28
C MET A 88 14.01 -8.21 -3.20
N GLU A 89 14.44 -7.03 -3.64
CA GLU A 89 14.88 -5.95 -2.75
C GLU A 89 13.71 -5.33 -1.99
N MET A 90 12.56 -5.19 -2.66
CA MET A 90 11.30 -4.77 -2.03
C MET A 90 10.93 -5.69 -0.86
N PHE A 91 11.11 -7.00 -1.02
CA PHE A 91 10.79 -7.96 0.03
C PHE A 91 11.78 -7.95 1.20
N ASN A 92 13.07 -7.69 0.94
CA ASN A 92 14.04 -7.49 2.03
C ASN A 92 13.72 -6.23 2.84
N TRP A 93 13.12 -5.23 2.21
CA TRP A 93 12.68 -3.99 2.87
C TRP A 93 11.41 -4.13 3.69
N LEU A 94 10.68 -5.25 3.64
CA LEU A 94 9.43 -5.41 4.39
C LEU A 94 9.62 -5.30 5.91
N GLU A 95 10.74 -5.79 6.44
CA GLU A 95 11.01 -5.71 7.89
C GLU A 95 11.15 -4.24 8.33
N ILE A 96 11.84 -3.43 7.55
CA ILE A 96 12.01 -1.98 7.82
C ILE A 96 10.67 -1.26 7.60
N TYR A 97 9.93 -1.64 6.54
CA TYR A 97 8.63 -1.10 6.23
C TYR A 97 7.62 -1.30 7.37
N SER A 98 7.65 -2.43 8.09
CA SER A 98 6.77 -2.65 9.24
C SER A 98 6.95 -1.59 10.34
N TYR A 99 8.19 -1.18 10.65
CA TYR A 99 8.44 -0.12 11.62
C TYR A 99 7.98 1.25 11.09
N TYR A 100 8.23 1.53 9.82
CA TYR A 100 7.78 2.77 9.18
C TYR A 100 6.24 2.85 9.13
N ALA A 101 5.57 1.77 8.75
CA ALA A 101 4.11 1.68 8.64
C ALA A 101 3.42 1.89 10.00
N LEU A 102 4.00 1.39 11.10
CA LEU A 102 3.46 1.62 12.44
C LEU A 102 3.35 3.10 12.79
N LEU A 103 4.29 3.93 12.34
CA LEU A 103 4.23 5.37 12.54
C LEU A 103 3.01 5.98 11.84
N PHE A 104 2.75 5.62 10.59
CA PHE A 104 1.60 6.15 9.84
C PHE A 104 0.26 5.56 10.30
N GLN A 105 0.26 4.31 10.75
CA GLN A 105 -0.96 3.60 11.14
C GLN A 105 -1.38 3.88 12.59
N LEU A 106 -0.46 4.15 13.51
CA LEU A 106 -0.77 4.44 14.92
C LEU A 106 -0.52 5.89 15.29
N VAL A 107 0.66 6.43 15.00
CA VAL A 107 1.05 7.77 15.49
C VAL A 107 0.17 8.85 14.85
N LEU A 108 -0.05 8.78 13.54
CA LEU A 108 -0.88 9.75 12.82
C LEU A 108 -2.34 9.82 13.33
N PRO A 109 -3.10 8.70 13.41
CA PRO A 109 -4.47 8.78 13.91
C PRO A 109 -4.55 9.19 15.39
N ILE A 110 -3.62 8.74 16.24
CA ILE A 110 -3.57 9.17 17.65
C ILE A 110 -3.31 10.67 17.73
N PHE A 111 -2.38 11.20 16.94
CA PHE A 111 -2.09 12.63 16.90
C PHE A 111 -3.31 13.45 16.45
N ILE A 112 -3.98 13.02 15.36
CA ILE A 112 -5.20 13.68 14.88
C ILE A 112 -6.29 13.63 15.96
N TRP A 113 -6.44 12.51 16.67
CA TRP A 113 -7.42 12.35 17.75
C TRP A 113 -7.14 13.28 18.93
N ILE A 114 -5.89 13.36 19.38
CA ILE A 114 -5.47 14.28 20.47
C ILE A 114 -5.76 15.73 20.07
N VAL A 115 -5.38 16.14 18.87
CA VAL A 115 -5.64 17.51 18.37
C VAL A 115 -7.15 17.79 18.29
N ALA A 116 -7.94 16.82 17.83
CA ALA A 116 -9.39 16.93 17.76
C ALA A 116 -10.04 17.06 19.15
N GLU A 117 -9.63 16.25 20.13
CA GLU A 117 -10.09 16.36 21.53
C GLU A 117 -9.76 17.74 22.12
N ILE A 118 -8.54 18.23 21.94
CA ILE A 118 -8.12 19.55 22.45
C ILE A 118 -8.98 20.65 21.83
N LYS A 119 -9.17 20.63 20.50
CA LYS A 119 -10.01 21.62 19.80
C LYS A 119 -11.46 21.58 20.27
N THR A 120 -12.02 20.39 20.45
CA THR A 120 -13.42 20.20 20.88
C THR A 120 -13.62 20.71 22.30
N ARG A 121 -12.67 20.44 23.20
CA ARG A 121 -12.69 20.95 24.58
C ARG A 121 -12.50 22.47 24.66
N TYR A 122 -11.72 23.05 23.76
CA TYR A 122 -11.58 24.51 23.67
C TYR A 122 -12.86 25.18 23.15
N SER A 123 -13.49 24.59 22.12
CA SER A 123 -14.73 25.12 21.55
C SER A 123 -15.96 24.92 22.43
N ALA A 124 -15.95 23.93 23.34
CA ALA A 124 -17.02 23.71 24.32
C ALA A 124 -16.90 24.59 25.59
N LYS A 125 -15.79 25.34 25.73
CA LYS A 125 -15.52 26.20 26.89
C LYS A 125 -15.72 27.70 26.59
N ILE A 126 -16.06 28.04 25.34
CA ILE A 126 -16.54 29.35 24.88
C ILE A 126 -18.06 29.26 24.80
#